data_AF-A0A9N9JTC9-F1
#
_entry.id   AF-A0A9N9JTC9-F1
#
_cell.length_a   1.000
_cell.length_b   1.000
_cell.length_c   1.000
_cell.angle_alpha   90.00
_cell.angle_beta   90.00
_cell.angle_gamma   90.00
#
_symmetry.space_group_name_H-M   'P 1'
#
loop_
_entity.id
_entity.type
_entity.pdbx_description
1 polymer ?
#
loop_
_entity_poly.entity_id
_entity_poly.type
_entity_poly.pdbx_seq_one_letter_code
_entity_poly.pdbx_strand_id
1 'polypeptide(L)'
;SRSRSRDKPSQNISSICYSYNTKYLSINDLPYNLRVVIRHQVFWIIKRMPAQSQLKLDQIFSSQKDLVNNTIVSTVMSTLDLEMFPVSEAIMYDMIHHCHKHKHEEHLFKQQPIKRTNRSKTIEHLRAINDLLVRLFRNRELRPIKNSNRYHLPEVSKTDEENPSGKKKVVTKDLRWRSTTDTVGYYEKELSKPFLAPNWLVSGYEG
;
A
#
# COMPACT_ATOMS: atom_id res chain seq x y z
N SER A 1 6.73 -45.34 48.72
CA SER A 1 5.93 -44.14 49.03
C SER A 1 6.82 -42.98 49.43
N ARG A 2 6.99 -41.96 48.56
CA ARG A 2 7.31 -40.57 48.94
C ARG A 2 7.36 -39.67 47.68
N SER A 3 6.30 -38.88 47.59
CA SER A 3 6.01 -37.65 46.88
C SER A 3 7.19 -36.87 46.27
N ARG A 4 7.08 -36.54 44.98
CA ARG A 4 7.64 -35.31 44.40
C ARG A 4 6.56 -34.65 43.54
N SER A 5 5.94 -33.61 44.10
CA SER A 5 5.09 -32.67 43.37
C SER A 5 5.94 -31.98 42.30
N ARG A 6 5.51 -32.05 41.05
CA ARG A 6 5.98 -31.14 39.99
C ARG A 6 4.83 -30.17 39.76
N ASP A 7 4.95 -29.00 40.35
CA ASP A 7 4.13 -27.85 40.02
C ASP A 7 4.35 -27.53 38.54
N LYS A 8 3.35 -27.88 37.72
CA LYS A 8 3.20 -27.30 36.38
C LYS A 8 2.68 -25.88 36.59
N PRO A 9 3.27 -24.85 35.97
CA PRO A 9 2.60 -23.57 35.91
C PRO A 9 1.32 -23.79 35.11
N SER A 10 0.19 -23.72 35.80
CA SER A 10 -1.10 -23.53 35.16
C SER A 10 -0.97 -22.25 34.35
N GLN A 11 -0.88 -22.37 33.02
CA GLN A 11 -1.09 -21.22 32.16
C GLN A 11 -2.52 -20.79 32.42
N ASN A 12 -2.62 -19.77 33.27
CA ASN A 12 -3.84 -19.07 33.57
C ASN A 12 -4.25 -18.40 32.26
N ILE A 13 -5.02 -19.11 31.45
CA ILE A 13 -5.82 -18.55 30.36
C ILE A 13 -6.98 -17.81 31.06
N SER A 14 -6.64 -16.85 31.93
CA SER A 14 -7.61 -15.94 32.51
C SER A 14 -7.69 -14.78 31.54
N SER A 15 -8.68 -14.87 30.66
CA SER A 15 -9.51 -13.73 30.30
C SER A 15 -8.72 -12.44 30.00
N ILE A 16 -8.31 -12.27 28.75
CA ILE A 16 -8.23 -10.91 28.20
C ILE A 16 -9.68 -10.45 28.13
N CYS A 17 -10.16 -9.91 29.25
CA CYS A 17 -11.39 -9.18 29.33
C CYS A 17 -11.26 -8.03 28.34
N TYR A 18 -11.92 -8.12 27.19
CA TYR A 18 -12.11 -6.96 26.33
C TYR A 18 -12.84 -5.93 27.19
N SER A 19 -12.10 -4.93 27.68
CA SER A 19 -12.69 -3.76 28.30
C SER A 19 -13.52 -3.07 27.22
N TYR A 20 -14.81 -3.36 27.21
CA TYR A 20 -15.85 -2.72 26.41
C TYR A 20 -15.88 -1.23 26.80
N ASN A 21 -15.04 -0.43 26.13
CA ASN A 21 -15.17 1.03 25.89
C ASN A 21 -13.85 1.72 25.48
N THR A 22 -12.73 1.01 25.31
CA THR A 22 -11.51 1.66 24.80
C THR A 22 -11.64 1.91 23.30
N LYS A 23 -12.09 3.11 22.91
CA LYS A 23 -11.97 3.60 21.54
C LYS A 23 -10.49 3.81 21.23
N TYR A 24 -10.01 3.17 20.18
CA TYR A 24 -8.64 3.39 19.73
C TYR A 24 -8.53 4.79 19.11
N LEU A 25 -7.52 5.55 19.54
CA LEU A 25 -7.26 6.92 19.08
C LEU A 25 -6.19 6.96 17.98
N SER A 26 -5.22 6.04 18.01
CA SER A 26 -4.18 5.90 16.98
C SER A 26 -4.22 4.53 16.31
N ILE A 27 -3.86 4.49 15.03
CA ILE A 27 -3.68 3.26 14.26
C ILE A 27 -2.57 2.36 14.82
N ASN A 28 -1.60 2.95 15.54
CA ASN A 28 -0.49 2.24 16.16
C ASN A 28 -0.88 1.49 17.42
N ASP A 29 -1.92 1.95 18.11
CA ASP A 29 -2.46 1.31 19.32
C ASP A 29 -3.32 0.08 18.96
N LEU A 30 -3.65 -0.07 17.67
CA LEU A 30 -4.50 -1.13 17.17
C LEU A 30 -3.72 -2.45 17.07
N PRO A 31 -4.22 -3.55 17.70
CA PRO A 31 -3.62 -4.86 17.54
C PRO A 31 -3.49 -5.25 16.06
N TYR A 32 -2.40 -5.91 15.68
CA TYR A 32 -2.10 -6.24 14.28
C TYR A 32 -3.27 -6.96 13.59
N ASN A 33 -3.81 -8.01 14.22
CA ASN A 33 -4.92 -8.79 13.66
C ASN A 33 -6.16 -7.92 13.44
N LEU A 34 -6.47 -7.05 14.40
CA LEU A 34 -7.60 -6.12 14.32
C LEU A 34 -7.41 -5.13 13.16
N ARG A 35 -6.20 -4.56 13.05
CA ARG A 35 -5.83 -3.65 11.96
C ARG A 35 -5.94 -4.29 10.59
N VAL A 36 -5.55 -5.56 10.44
CA VAL A 36 -5.68 -6.29 9.17
C VAL A 36 -7.14 -6.51 8.79
N VAL A 37 -7.97 -6.93 9.74
CA VAL A 37 -9.42 -7.17 9.51
C VAL A 37 -10.12 -5.87 9.11
N ILE A 38 -9.91 -4.78 9.86
CA ILE A 38 -10.55 -3.49 9.57
C ILE A 38 -10.06 -2.96 8.21
N ARG A 39 -8.76 -3.02 7.92
CA ARG A 39 -8.22 -2.63 6.61
C ARG A 39 -8.89 -3.40 5.46
N HIS A 40 -9.16 -4.68 5.65
CA HIS A 40 -9.85 -5.50 4.65
C HIS A 40 -11.31 -5.07 4.47
N GLN A 41 -12.04 -4.81 5.57
CA GLN A 41 -13.40 -4.29 5.53
C GLN A 41 -13.48 -2.94 4.82
N VAL A 42 -12.63 -1.98 5.21
CA VAL A 42 -12.51 -0.65 4.59
C VAL A 42 -12.29 -0.78 3.08
N PHE A 43 -11.38 -1.65 2.67
CA PHE A 43 -11.11 -1.88 1.25
C PHE A 43 -12.36 -2.32 0.48
N TRP A 44 -13.13 -3.26 1.02
CA TRP A 44 -14.34 -3.77 0.36
C TRP A 44 -15.48 -2.75 0.36
N ILE A 45 -15.67 -2.01 1.44
CA ILE A 45 -16.66 -0.93 1.51
C ILE A 45 -16.38 0.10 0.42
N ILE A 46 -15.15 0.61 0.34
CA ILE A 46 -14.76 1.60 -0.69
C ILE A 46 -14.94 1.02 -2.10
N LYS A 47 -14.60 -0.25 -2.31
CA LYS A 47 -14.74 -0.91 -3.62
C LYS A 47 -16.21 -1.05 -4.06
N ARG A 48 -17.15 -1.09 -3.11
CA ARG A 48 -18.60 -1.20 -3.37
C ARG A 48 -19.31 0.15 -3.49
N MET A 49 -18.63 1.25 -3.19
CA MET A 49 -19.18 2.60 -3.37
C MET A 49 -19.50 2.87 -4.84
N PRO A 50 -20.51 3.71 -5.14
CA PRO A 50 -20.82 4.10 -6.50
C PRO A 50 -19.68 4.93 -7.11
N ALA A 51 -19.50 4.88 -8.42
CA ALA A 51 -18.33 5.43 -9.12
C ALA A 51 -18.09 6.92 -8.83
N GLN A 52 -19.15 7.71 -8.66
CA GLN A 52 -19.04 9.14 -8.33
C GLN A 52 -18.46 9.41 -6.93
N SER A 53 -18.53 8.43 -6.02
CA SER A 53 -18.04 8.53 -4.65
C SER A 53 -16.69 7.81 -4.45
N GLN A 54 -16.12 7.25 -5.51
CA GLN A 54 -14.83 6.57 -5.46
C GLN A 54 -13.68 7.56 -5.62
N LEU A 55 -12.58 7.29 -4.88
CA LEU A 55 -11.34 8.03 -5.08
C LEU A 55 -10.73 7.74 -6.44
N LYS A 56 -10.34 8.80 -7.13
CA LYS A 56 -9.60 8.72 -8.36
C LYS A 56 -8.12 8.43 -8.07
N LEU A 57 -7.54 7.50 -8.82
CA LEU A 57 -6.17 7.01 -8.65
C LEU A 57 -5.13 7.82 -9.44
N ASP A 58 -5.58 8.70 -10.33
CA ASP A 58 -4.76 9.66 -11.06
C ASP A 58 -4.51 10.95 -10.26
N GLN A 59 -5.28 11.16 -9.20
CA GLN A 59 -5.21 12.32 -8.33
C GLN A 59 -4.58 11.97 -6.98
N ILE A 60 -3.93 12.96 -6.37
CA ILE A 60 -3.39 12.84 -5.02
C ILE A 60 -4.53 12.78 -3.99
N PHE A 61 -4.26 12.16 -2.84
CA PHE A 61 -5.26 12.04 -1.78
C PHE A 61 -5.70 13.41 -1.24
N SER A 62 -4.75 14.32 -1.02
CA SER A 62 -5.01 15.67 -0.48
C SER A 62 -5.94 16.51 -1.35
N SER A 63 -5.93 16.33 -2.68
CA SER A 63 -6.83 17.06 -3.60
C SER A 63 -8.27 16.54 -3.58
N GLN A 64 -8.51 15.39 -2.93
CA GLN A 64 -9.82 14.76 -2.79
C GLN A 64 -10.30 14.78 -1.33
N LYS A 65 -9.68 15.61 -0.48
CA LYS A 65 -9.92 15.63 0.97
C LYS A 65 -11.39 15.86 1.34
N ASP A 66 -12.09 16.73 0.65
CA ASP A 66 -13.51 17.01 0.93
C ASP A 66 -14.39 15.81 0.63
N LEU A 67 -14.11 15.09 -0.47
CA LEU A 67 -14.79 13.83 -0.79
C LEU A 67 -14.49 12.75 0.27
N VAL A 68 -13.22 12.66 0.69
CA VAL A 68 -12.80 11.73 1.74
C VAL A 68 -13.57 11.99 3.03
N ASN A 69 -13.48 13.21 3.57
CA ASN A 69 -14.06 13.56 4.87
C ASN A 69 -15.59 13.49 4.84
N ASN A 70 -16.23 14.13 3.86
CA ASN A 70 -17.67 14.30 3.89
C ASN A 70 -18.44 13.06 3.44
N THR A 71 -17.84 12.23 2.57
CA THR A 71 -18.53 11.09 1.96
C THR A 71 -17.91 9.77 2.38
N ILE A 72 -16.62 9.57 2.11
CA ILE A 72 -16.01 8.24 2.21
C ILE A 72 -15.88 7.82 3.68
N VAL A 73 -15.29 8.67 4.51
CA VAL A 73 -15.12 8.42 5.94
C VAL A 73 -16.48 8.20 6.61
N SER A 74 -17.44 9.09 6.35
CA SER A 74 -18.82 8.96 6.86
C SER A 74 -19.50 7.64 6.44
N THR A 75 -19.37 7.24 5.17
CA THR A 75 -19.93 5.98 4.68
C THR A 75 -19.23 4.77 5.31
N VAL A 76 -17.91 4.80 5.44
CA VAL A 76 -17.16 3.71 6.07
C VAL A 76 -17.50 3.59 7.55
N MET A 77 -17.60 4.71 8.28
CA MET A 77 -17.99 4.74 9.70
C MET A 77 -19.42 4.21 9.92
N SER A 78 -20.35 4.50 9.03
CA SER A 78 -21.74 4.04 9.15
C SER A 78 -21.95 2.59 8.71
N THR A 79 -21.08 2.05 7.86
CA THR A 79 -21.17 0.65 7.38
C THR A 79 -20.35 -0.33 8.21
N LEU A 80 -19.31 0.14 8.91
CA LEU A 80 -18.55 -0.70 9.84
C LEU A 80 -19.35 -0.95 11.12
N ASP A 81 -19.23 -2.18 11.62
CA ASP A 81 -19.73 -2.53 12.94
C ASP A 81 -18.81 -1.92 14.02
N LEU A 82 -19.21 -0.76 14.53
CA LEU A 82 -18.47 -0.04 15.57
C LEU A 82 -18.58 -0.69 16.96
N GLU A 83 -19.54 -1.60 17.17
CA GLU A 83 -19.62 -2.39 18.40
C GLU A 83 -18.53 -3.45 18.41
N MET A 84 -18.32 -4.11 17.26
CA MET A 84 -17.21 -5.06 17.07
C MET A 84 -15.85 -4.36 16.94
N PHE A 85 -15.82 -3.17 16.34
CA PHE A 85 -14.61 -2.41 16.06
C PHE A 85 -14.71 -0.97 16.60
N PRO A 86 -14.34 -0.72 17.88
CA PRO A 86 -14.42 0.62 18.47
C PRO A 86 -13.26 1.51 17.96
N VAL A 87 -13.34 1.93 16.71
CA VAL A 87 -12.35 2.81 16.05
C VAL A 87 -12.89 4.22 15.86
N SER A 88 -11.97 5.18 15.90
CA SER A 88 -12.27 6.59 15.67
C SER A 88 -12.17 6.96 14.19
N GLU A 89 -12.79 8.08 13.82
CA GLU A 89 -12.76 8.64 12.48
C GLU A 89 -11.32 8.89 11.97
N ALA A 90 -10.43 9.32 12.86
CA ALA A 90 -9.02 9.56 12.55
C ALA A 90 -8.31 8.27 12.06
N ILE A 91 -8.54 7.15 12.75
CA ILE A 91 -8.02 5.85 12.34
C ILE A 91 -8.58 5.46 10.97
N MET A 92 -9.86 5.73 10.72
CA MET A 92 -10.48 5.44 9.43
C MET A 92 -9.88 6.26 8.31
N TYR A 93 -9.67 7.55 8.54
CA TYR A 93 -9.01 8.44 7.59
C TYR A 93 -7.61 7.90 7.23
N ASP A 94 -6.82 7.50 8.22
CA ASP A 94 -5.49 6.92 8.00
C ASP A 94 -5.54 5.61 7.21
N MET A 95 -6.48 4.72 7.52
CA MET A 95 -6.66 3.47 6.78
C MET A 95 -7.09 3.71 5.34
N ILE A 96 -7.98 4.67 5.10
CA ILE A 96 -8.42 5.07 3.76
C ILE A 96 -7.25 5.67 2.98
N HIS A 97 -6.44 6.53 3.61
CA HIS A 97 -5.24 7.10 3.02
C HIS A 97 -4.23 6.02 2.62
N HIS A 98 -3.94 5.06 3.50
CA HIS A 98 -3.05 3.93 3.19
C HIS A 98 -3.59 3.07 2.04
N CYS A 99 -4.90 2.80 2.02
CA CYS A 99 -5.54 2.06 0.93
C CYS A 99 -5.41 2.80 -0.41
N HIS A 100 -5.63 4.12 -0.42
CA HIS A 100 -5.47 4.95 -1.62
C HIS A 100 -4.02 4.98 -2.08
N LYS A 101 -3.07 5.26 -1.18
CA LYS A 101 -1.64 5.31 -1.48
C LYS A 101 -1.18 4.03 -2.18
N HIS A 102 -1.54 2.87 -1.63
CA HIS A 102 -1.19 1.58 -2.21
C HIS A 102 -1.77 1.41 -3.63
N LYS A 103 -3.06 1.69 -3.81
CA LYS A 103 -3.72 1.60 -5.13
C LYS A 103 -3.16 2.60 -6.15
N HIS A 104 -2.84 3.81 -5.70
CA HIS A 104 -2.25 4.87 -6.52
C HIS A 104 -0.84 4.45 -6.98
N GLU A 105 -0.01 3.91 -6.09
CA GLU A 105 1.30 3.36 -6.43
C GLU A 105 1.21 2.19 -7.43
N GLU A 106 0.28 1.25 -7.22
CA GLU A 106 0.03 0.17 -8.17
C GLU A 106 -0.45 0.69 -9.54
N HIS A 107 -1.33 1.69 -9.55
CA HIS A 107 -1.81 2.32 -10.78
C HIS A 107 -0.65 2.96 -11.55
N LEU A 108 0.23 3.70 -10.87
CA LEU A 108 1.43 4.26 -11.47
C LEU A 108 2.41 3.18 -11.96
N PHE A 109 2.57 2.09 -11.22
CA PHE A 109 3.39 0.96 -11.64
C PHE A 109 2.87 0.34 -12.94
N LYS A 110 1.54 0.18 -13.07
CA LYS A 110 0.89 -0.28 -14.31
C LYS A 110 1.01 0.71 -15.46
N GLN A 111 1.18 2.01 -15.21
CA GLN A 111 1.48 3.00 -16.24
C GLN A 111 2.95 3.02 -16.69
N GLN A 112 3.89 2.49 -15.89
CA GLN A 112 5.30 2.45 -16.28
C GLN A 112 5.60 1.76 -17.63
N PRO A 113 4.98 0.62 -18.01
CA PRO A 113 5.18 0.03 -19.34
C PRO A 113 4.81 0.98 -20.48
N ILE A 114 3.80 1.84 -20.32
CA ILE A 114 3.44 2.86 -21.33
C ILE A 114 4.57 3.88 -21.45
N LYS A 115 5.07 4.40 -20.33
CA LYS A 115 6.19 5.36 -20.32
C LYS A 115 7.48 4.76 -20.89
N ARG A 116 7.77 3.48 -20.60
CA ARG A 116 8.89 2.73 -21.21
C ARG A 116 8.74 2.61 -22.72
N THR A 117 7.54 2.27 -23.17
CA THR A 117 7.22 2.14 -24.61
C THR A 117 7.40 3.47 -25.33
N ASN A 118 6.91 4.57 -24.75
CA ASN A 118 7.07 5.90 -25.36
C ASN A 118 8.54 6.33 -25.45
N ARG A 119 9.32 6.13 -24.39
CA ARG A 119 10.77 6.43 -24.41
C ARG A 119 11.52 5.56 -25.41
N SER A 120 11.19 4.27 -25.49
CA SER A 120 11.73 3.37 -26.50
C SER A 120 11.54 3.94 -27.90
N LYS A 121 10.31 4.37 -28.22
CA LYS A 121 9.98 5.01 -29.49
C LYS A 121 10.76 6.31 -29.70
N THR A 122 10.90 7.15 -28.66
CA THR A 122 11.69 8.39 -28.75
C THR A 122 13.17 8.11 -29.03
N ILE A 123 13.79 7.14 -28.35
CA ILE A 123 15.19 6.78 -28.56
C ILE A 123 15.39 6.22 -29.98
N GLU A 124 14.46 5.39 -30.47
CA GLU A 124 14.49 4.88 -31.83
C GLU A 124 14.34 5.99 -32.87
N HIS A 125 13.43 6.93 -32.62
CA HIS A 125 13.23 8.10 -33.49
C HIS A 125 14.46 9.02 -33.54
N LEU A 126 15.05 9.35 -32.38
CA LEU A 126 16.27 10.17 -32.30
C LEU A 126 17.45 9.48 -33.00
N ARG A 127 17.52 8.15 -32.94
CA ARG A 127 18.49 7.38 -33.70
C ARG A 127 18.23 7.46 -35.21
N ALA A 128 16.97 7.39 -35.63
CA ALA A 128 16.60 7.49 -37.04
C ALA A 128 16.98 8.85 -37.64
N ILE A 129 16.88 9.93 -36.84
CA ILE A 129 17.28 11.29 -37.24
C ILE A 129 18.79 11.55 -37.04
N ASN A 130 19.53 10.56 -36.53
CA ASN A 130 20.96 10.66 -36.24
C ASN A 130 21.30 11.82 -35.28
N ASP A 131 20.49 11.95 -34.21
CA ASP A 131 20.70 12.95 -33.16
C ASP A 131 22.11 12.86 -32.55
N LEU A 132 22.78 14.01 -32.41
CA LEU A 132 24.17 14.09 -31.98
C LEU A 132 24.41 13.54 -30.57
N LEU A 133 23.46 13.71 -29.65
CA LEU A 133 23.58 13.25 -28.26
C LEU A 133 23.33 11.75 -28.17
N VAL A 134 22.26 11.26 -28.79
CA VAL A 134 21.94 9.82 -28.80
C VAL A 134 23.02 9.01 -29.51
N ARG A 135 23.68 9.59 -30.52
CA ARG A 135 24.81 8.98 -31.24
C ARG A 135 26.02 8.69 -30.36
N LEU A 136 26.23 9.48 -29.29
CA LEU A 136 27.36 9.27 -28.36
C LEU A 136 27.22 8.00 -27.54
N PHE A 137 26.00 7.47 -27.40
CA PHE A 137 25.74 6.29 -26.59
C PHE A 137 25.78 5.01 -27.43
N ARG A 138 26.47 3.98 -26.93
CA ARG A 138 26.45 2.65 -27.53
C ARG A 138 25.10 1.97 -27.27
N ASN A 139 24.75 1.01 -28.12
CA ASN A 139 23.53 0.20 -27.96
C ASN A 139 23.37 -0.41 -26.56
N ARG A 140 24.47 -0.87 -25.96
CA ARG A 140 24.49 -1.46 -24.61
C ARG A 140 24.17 -0.44 -23.50
N GLU A 141 24.46 0.84 -23.71
CA GLU A 141 24.21 1.91 -22.75
C GLU A 141 22.77 2.42 -22.84
N LEU A 142 22.20 2.39 -24.04
CA LEU A 142 20.79 2.74 -24.27
C LEU A 142 19.83 1.63 -23.86
N ARG A 143 20.25 0.35 -23.85
CA ARG A 143 19.40 -0.79 -23.46
C ARG A 143 18.81 -0.68 -22.05
N PRO A 144 19.59 -0.39 -20.99
CA PRO A 144 19.05 -0.18 -19.65
C PRO A 144 18.09 1.01 -19.60
N ILE A 145 18.39 2.09 -20.32
CA ILE A 145 17.51 3.25 -20.43
C ILE A 145 16.22 2.85 -21.14
N LYS A 146 16.24 2.02 -22.19
CA LYS A 146 15.05 1.57 -22.91
C LYS A 146 14.17 0.66 -22.05
N ASN A 147 14.77 -0.34 -21.41
CA ASN A 147 14.07 -1.53 -20.92
C ASN A 147 13.98 -1.64 -19.38
N SER A 148 14.82 -0.93 -18.61
CA SER A 148 14.91 -1.12 -17.16
C SER A 148 14.06 -0.12 -16.38
N ASN A 149 13.46 -0.64 -15.30
CA ASN A 149 12.64 0.14 -14.40
C ASN A 149 13.49 0.97 -13.42
N ARG A 150 14.75 0.56 -13.19
CA ARG A 150 15.65 1.18 -12.21
C ARG A 150 16.12 2.58 -12.61
N TYR A 151 16.00 2.91 -13.90
CA TYR A 151 16.25 4.26 -14.42
C TYR A 151 14.97 5.12 -14.38
N HIS A 152 13.93 4.63 -13.71
CA HIS A 152 12.83 5.43 -13.22
C HIS A 152 13.04 5.60 -11.71
N LEU A 153 13.23 6.84 -11.27
CA LEU A 153 12.73 7.17 -9.95
C LEU A 153 11.21 7.02 -10.02
N PRO A 154 10.55 6.48 -8.99
CA PRO A 154 9.22 6.97 -8.69
C PRO A 154 9.42 8.48 -8.53
N GLU A 155 8.98 9.29 -9.49
CA GLU A 155 8.94 10.75 -9.34
C GLU A 155 8.03 11.18 -8.18
N VAL A 156 7.37 10.20 -7.56
CA VAL A 156 6.63 10.30 -6.31
C VAL A 156 7.13 9.23 -5.32
N SER A 157 8.35 9.35 -4.82
CA SER A 157 8.51 9.15 -3.38
C SER A 157 7.88 10.39 -2.75
N LYS A 158 6.58 10.33 -2.49
CA LYS A 158 5.87 11.34 -1.71
C LYS A 158 6.54 11.32 -0.33
N THR A 159 7.56 12.15 -0.16
CA THR A 159 7.86 12.72 1.15
C THR A 159 6.70 13.68 1.33
N ASP A 160 5.68 13.19 2.01
CA ASP A 160 4.44 13.88 2.32
C ASP A 160 4.71 14.85 3.47
N GLU A 161 5.60 15.81 3.23
CA GLU A 161 5.58 17.06 3.98
C GLU A 161 5.47 18.19 2.95
N GLU A 162 4.31 18.83 2.98
CA GLU A 162 4.02 20.05 2.27
C GLU A 162 5.12 21.07 2.60
N ASN A 163 5.97 21.38 1.61
CA ASN A 163 6.92 22.47 1.75
C ASN A 163 6.10 23.77 1.86
N PRO A 164 6.12 24.49 3.01
CA PRO A 164 5.31 25.70 3.19
C PRO A 164 5.68 26.82 2.20
N SER A 165 6.80 26.69 1.49
CA SER A 165 7.23 27.61 0.43
C SER A 165 6.55 27.37 -0.93
N GLY A 166 5.77 26.31 -1.14
CA GLY A 166 5.15 25.99 -2.44
C GLY A 166 6.13 25.65 -3.58
N LYS A 167 7.44 25.64 -3.31
CA LYS A 167 8.48 25.31 -4.29
C LYS A 167 8.76 23.81 -4.30
N LYS A 168 8.79 23.23 -5.50
CA LYS A 168 9.26 21.85 -5.72
C LYS A 168 10.73 21.77 -5.33
N LYS A 169 11.06 21.15 -4.20
CA LYS A 169 12.44 20.91 -3.78
C LYS A 169 12.99 19.70 -4.54
N VAL A 170 13.79 19.93 -5.56
CA VAL A 170 14.58 18.87 -6.18
C VAL A 170 15.71 18.55 -5.21
N VAL A 171 15.53 17.50 -4.41
CA VAL A 171 16.61 16.98 -3.56
C VAL A 171 17.47 16.07 -4.42
N THR A 172 18.56 16.61 -4.94
CA THR A 172 19.64 15.82 -5.54
C THR A 172 20.32 15.05 -4.41
N LYS A 173 19.84 13.84 -4.09
CA LYS A 173 20.56 12.95 -3.16
C LYS A 173 21.84 12.51 -3.84
N ASP A 174 22.95 12.71 -3.15
CA ASP A 174 24.26 12.27 -3.59
C ASP A 174 24.25 10.74 -3.82
N LEU A 175 24.59 10.30 -5.03
CA LEU A 175 24.32 8.95 -5.56
C LEU A 175 25.29 7.88 -5.01
N ARG A 176 25.49 7.80 -3.70
CA ARG A 176 26.30 6.73 -3.08
C ARG A 176 25.72 5.31 -3.24
N TRP A 177 24.46 5.16 -3.66
CA TRP A 177 23.76 3.86 -3.69
C TRP A 177 24.10 2.95 -4.90
N ARG A 178 25.05 3.31 -5.77
CA ARG A 178 25.43 2.48 -6.93
C ARG A 178 26.56 1.46 -6.68
N SER A 179 27.06 1.32 -5.44
CA SER A 179 28.26 0.50 -5.18
C SER A 179 28.13 -0.62 -4.16
N THR A 180 26.93 -1.01 -3.69
CA THR A 180 26.83 -2.17 -2.80
C THR A 180 25.67 -3.08 -3.17
N THR A 181 26.04 -4.34 -3.32
CA THR A 181 25.40 -5.51 -3.92
C THR A 181 24.39 -6.22 -3.01
N ASP A 182 23.52 -6.99 -3.67
CA ASP A 182 22.96 -8.29 -3.31
C ASP A 182 22.03 -8.51 -2.10
N THR A 183 20.97 -9.29 -2.41
CA THR A 183 20.13 -10.13 -1.52
C THR A 183 19.34 -9.38 -0.43
N VAL A 184 18.01 -9.45 -0.34
CA VAL A 184 17.20 -10.62 0.03
C VAL A 184 15.77 -10.41 -0.49
N GLY A 185 15.15 -11.46 -1.01
CA GLY A 185 13.79 -11.45 -1.54
C GLY A 185 12.71 -11.33 -0.46
N TYR A 186 11.61 -10.66 -0.81
CA TYR A 186 10.34 -10.72 -0.08
C TYR A 186 9.19 -10.59 -1.08
N TYR A 187 8.64 -11.74 -1.50
CA TYR A 187 7.25 -11.88 -1.92
C TYR A 187 6.84 -13.33 -1.67
N GLU A 188 6.40 -13.62 -0.44
CA GLU A 188 5.56 -14.80 -0.23
C GLU A 188 4.20 -14.52 -0.88
N LYS A 189 3.87 -15.30 -1.91
CA LYS A 189 2.53 -15.36 -2.48
C LYS A 189 1.65 -16.09 -1.46
N GLU A 190 0.85 -15.35 -0.70
CA GLU A 190 -0.18 -15.94 0.14
C GLU A 190 -1.30 -16.54 -0.73
N LEU A 191 -1.19 -17.83 -1.02
CA LEU A 191 -2.25 -18.70 -1.53
C LEU A 191 -2.96 -19.44 -0.38
N SER A 192 -3.22 -18.75 0.74
CA SER A 192 -3.88 -19.38 1.88
C SER A 192 -5.31 -18.89 2.05
N LYS A 193 -6.23 -19.84 2.25
CA LYS A 193 -7.66 -19.61 2.45
C LYS A 193 -7.90 -18.69 3.66
N PRO A 194 -8.86 -17.75 3.59
CA PRO A 194 -9.22 -16.94 4.74
C PRO A 194 -9.74 -17.83 5.89
N PHE A 195 -9.35 -17.48 7.12
CA PHE A 195 -9.62 -18.23 8.35
C PHE A 195 -11.12 -18.41 8.67
N LEU A 196 -12.02 -17.71 7.97
CA LEU A 196 -13.48 -17.73 8.17
C LEU A 196 -14.26 -17.72 6.85
N ALA A 197 -13.99 -18.67 5.94
CA ALA A 197 -14.87 -18.90 4.80
C ALA A 197 -16.14 -19.66 5.24
N PRO A 198 -17.36 -19.20 4.88
CA PRO A 198 -18.59 -19.95 5.14
C PRO A 198 -18.58 -21.34 4.47
N ASN A 199 -19.11 -22.36 5.15
CA ASN A 199 -19.03 -23.78 4.76
C ASN A 199 -19.62 -24.14 3.38
N TRP A 200 -20.39 -23.26 2.75
CA TRP A 200 -20.95 -23.47 1.41
C TRP A 200 -19.97 -23.12 0.26
N LEU A 201 -18.77 -22.62 0.57
CA LEU A 201 -17.73 -22.31 -0.42
C LEU A 201 -16.79 -23.49 -0.74
N VAL A 202 -17.00 -24.67 -0.14
CA VAL A 202 -16.00 -25.76 -0.05
C VAL A 202 -16.02 -26.75 -1.22
N SER A 203 -16.98 -26.71 -2.15
CA SER A 203 -17.10 -27.78 -3.17
C SER A 203 -16.08 -27.76 -4.32
N GLY A 204 -15.08 -26.87 -4.31
CA GLY A 204 -14.17 -26.70 -5.46
C GLY A 204 -12.69 -26.45 -5.16
N TYR A 205 -12.21 -26.67 -3.94
CA TYR A 205 -10.78 -26.54 -3.61
C TYR A 205 -10.14 -27.93 -3.52
N GLU A 206 -9.41 -28.32 -4.56
CA GLU A 206 -8.36 -29.33 -4.46
C GLU A 206 -7.04 -28.60 -4.15
N GLY A 207 -6.32 -29.09 -3.14
CA GLY A 207 -5.16 -28.43 -2.53
C GLY A 207 -3.96 -28.26 -3.47
#